data_AF-A0A841ZLK5-F1
#
_entry.id   AF-A0A841ZLK5-F1
#
_cell.length_a   1.000
_cell.length_b   1.000
_cell.length_c   1.000
_cell.angle_alpha   90.00
_cell.angle_beta   90.00
_cell.angle_gamma   90.00
#
_symmetry.space_group_name_H-M   'P 1'
#
loop_
_entity.id
_entity.type
_entity.pdbx_description
1 polymer ?
#
loop_
_entity_poly.entity_id
_entity_poly.type
_entity_poly.pdbx_seq_one_letter_code
_entity_poly.pdbx_strand_id
1 'polypeptide(L)'
;MKRILFPILACVPMPFLYFYFEYAFAFSATYPWFLIPLTIFYFVLTGYVSKNYSVVGVLCWNLGSLASSFLFAHFFLVKDMEYYEPFGQPFMLIYTWILMVVAQLFVRHVIHYYNENIRQEK
;
A
#
# COMPACT_ATOMS: atom_id res chain seq x y z
N MET A 1 -0.74 -0.59 22.91
CA MET A 1 -0.15 -1.06 21.63
C MET A 1 -1.06 -0.86 20.41
N LYS A 2 -2.37 -1.18 20.43
CA LYS A 2 -3.26 -1.09 19.24
C LYS A 2 -3.34 0.28 18.55
N ARG A 3 -3.14 1.39 19.30
CA ARG A 3 -3.14 2.78 18.78
C ARG A 3 -1.86 3.23 18.06
N ILE A 4 -0.81 2.42 18.01
CA ILE A 4 0.45 2.78 17.33
C ILE A 4 0.72 1.85 16.13
N LEU A 5 0.08 0.67 16.13
CA LEU A 5 0.27 -0.33 15.08
C LEU A 5 -0.08 0.19 13.68
N PHE A 6 -1.19 0.92 13.53
CA PHE A 6 -1.57 1.47 12.23
C PHE A 6 -0.55 2.51 11.71
N PRO A 7 -0.16 3.55 12.48
CA PRO A 7 0.89 4.47 12.06
C PRO A 7 2.17 3.78 11.58
N ILE A 8 2.65 2.75 12.31
CA ILE A 8 3.84 1.99 11.92
C ILE A 8 3.63 1.29 10.58
N LEU A 9 2.52 0.57 10.41
CA LEU A 9 2.21 -0.15 9.18
C LEU A 9 1.97 0.79 7.99
N ALA A 10 1.34 1.94 8.23
CA ALA A 10 1.01 2.95 7.21
C ALA A 10 2.22 3.76 6.75
N CYS A 11 3.34 3.74 7.48
CA CYS A 11 4.60 4.34 7.04
C CYS A 11 5.48 3.38 6.22
N VAL A 12 5.09 2.11 6.10
CA VAL A 12 5.80 1.12 5.27
C VAL A 12 5.76 1.60 3.81
N PRO A 13 6.92 1.70 3.12
CA PRO A 13 7.00 2.20 1.75
C PRO A 13 6.54 1.14 0.73
N MET A 14 5.30 0.68 0.80
CA MET A 14 4.82 -0.43 -0.05
C MET A 14 4.85 -0.16 -1.55
N PRO A 15 4.50 1.04 -2.06
CA PRO A 15 4.71 1.35 -3.47
C PRO A 15 6.15 1.11 -3.92
N PHE A 16 7.13 1.59 -3.13
CA PHE A 16 8.55 1.32 -3.41
C PHE A 16 8.87 -0.17 -3.33
N LEU A 17 8.45 -0.87 -2.27
CA LEU A 17 8.77 -2.29 -2.10
C LEU A 17 8.21 -3.13 -3.26
N TYR A 18 7.01 -2.81 -3.74
CA TYR A 18 6.42 -3.47 -4.90
C TYR A 18 7.35 -3.38 -6.11
N PHE A 19 7.71 -2.17 -6.53
CA PHE A 19 8.57 -1.96 -7.70
C PHE A 19 10.01 -2.43 -7.47
N TYR A 20 10.53 -2.33 -6.25
CA TYR A 20 11.86 -2.81 -5.91
C TYR A 20 11.96 -4.33 -6.08
N PHE A 21 10.98 -5.08 -5.57
CA PHE A 21 10.94 -6.52 -5.77
C PHE A 21 10.53 -6.89 -7.19
N GLU A 22 9.61 -6.19 -7.82
CA GLU A 22 9.24 -6.48 -9.22
C GLU A 22 10.45 -6.32 -10.14
N TYR A 23 11.17 -5.21 -10.02
CA TYR A 23 12.37 -4.93 -10.81
C TYR A 23 13.50 -5.93 -10.52
N ALA A 24 13.69 -6.38 -9.27
CA ALA A 24 14.67 -7.42 -8.95
C ALA A 24 14.43 -8.74 -9.71
N PHE A 25 13.21 -8.96 -10.21
CA PHE A 25 12.84 -10.11 -11.02
C PHE A 25 12.61 -9.75 -12.51
N ALA A 26 12.85 -8.51 -12.94
CA ALA A 26 12.61 -8.07 -14.31
C ALA A 26 13.42 -8.87 -15.35
N PHE A 27 14.62 -9.32 -14.99
CA PHE A 27 15.48 -10.17 -15.84
C PHE A 27 15.33 -11.67 -15.54
N SER A 28 14.39 -12.05 -14.67
CA SER A 28 14.09 -13.45 -14.39
C SER A 28 13.12 -14.00 -15.42
N ALA A 29 13.23 -15.30 -15.73
CA ALA A 29 12.26 -16.00 -16.58
C ALA A 29 10.87 -16.13 -15.93
N THR A 30 10.76 -15.82 -14.64
CA THR A 30 9.54 -15.99 -13.86
C THR A 30 9.13 -14.68 -13.21
N TYR A 31 7.92 -14.22 -13.53
CA TYR A 31 7.30 -13.08 -12.86
C TYR A 31 7.09 -13.38 -11.36
N PRO A 32 7.36 -12.43 -10.45
CA PRO A 32 7.21 -12.60 -9.00
C PRO A 32 5.72 -12.60 -8.60
N TRP A 33 5.01 -13.68 -8.93
CA TRP A 33 3.56 -13.85 -8.72
C TRP A 33 3.12 -13.65 -7.26
N PHE A 34 4.02 -13.84 -6.29
CA PHE A 34 3.76 -13.64 -4.87
C PHE A 34 3.53 -12.16 -4.48
N LEU A 35 3.94 -11.20 -5.32
CA LEU A 35 3.76 -9.76 -5.02
C LEU A 35 2.28 -9.36 -4.97
N ILE A 36 1.44 -9.95 -5.82
CA ILE A 36 0.00 -9.68 -5.85
C ILE A 36 -0.65 -10.10 -4.52
N PRO A 37 -0.58 -11.37 -4.07
CA PRO A 37 -1.18 -11.78 -2.80
C PRO A 37 -0.54 -11.08 -1.60
N LEU A 38 0.76 -10.76 -1.64
CA LEU A 38 1.43 -10.00 -0.58
C LEU A 38 0.88 -8.57 -0.47
N THR A 39 0.64 -7.92 -1.62
CA THR A 39 0.03 -6.58 -1.67
C THR A 39 -1.40 -6.60 -1.18
N ILE A 40 -2.18 -7.63 -1.57
CA ILE A 40 -3.55 -7.84 -1.09
C ILE A 40 -3.56 -8.00 0.42
N PHE A 41 -2.71 -8.87 0.94
CA PHE A 41 -2.57 -9.08 2.37
C PHE A 41 -2.24 -7.76 3.10
N TYR A 42 -1.34 -6.95 2.56
CA TYR A 42 -0.96 -5.68 3.16
C TYR A 42 -2.13 -4.69 3.26
N PHE A 43 -2.88 -4.43 2.18
CA PHE A 43 -3.99 -3.47 2.26
C PHE A 43 -5.18 -4.01 3.08
N VAL A 44 -5.38 -5.33 3.13
CA VAL A 44 -6.38 -5.96 4.01
C VAL A 44 -5.99 -5.78 5.47
N LEU A 45 -4.73 -6.06 5.81
CA LEU A 45 -4.20 -5.90 7.16
C LEU A 45 -4.28 -4.43 7.63
N THR A 46 -3.76 -3.50 6.83
CA THR A 46 -3.80 -2.07 7.15
C THR A 46 -5.23 -1.54 7.21
N GLY A 47 -6.11 -1.98 6.31
CA GLY A 47 -7.54 -1.65 6.32
C GLY A 47 -8.20 -2.07 7.63
N TYR A 48 -7.96 -3.31 8.05
CA TYR A 48 -8.48 -3.84 9.31
C TYR A 48 -7.97 -3.10 10.54
N VAL A 49 -6.66 -2.82 10.62
CA VAL A 49 -6.06 -2.13 11.77
C VAL A 49 -6.49 -0.66 11.81
N SER A 50 -6.79 -0.06 10.66
CA SER A 50 -7.23 1.34 10.52
C SER A 50 -8.70 1.61 10.91
N LYS A 51 -9.49 0.57 11.25
CA LYS A 51 -10.93 0.70 11.50
C LYS A 51 -11.34 1.72 12.56
N ASN A 52 -10.49 1.95 13.57
CA ASN A 52 -10.75 2.89 14.66
C ASN A 52 -10.20 4.30 14.40
N TYR A 53 -9.56 4.54 13.25
CA TYR A 53 -9.04 5.85 12.88
C TYR A 53 -10.06 6.61 12.04
N SER A 54 -10.05 7.94 12.16
CA SER A 54 -10.77 8.81 11.25
C SER A 54 -10.22 8.64 9.83
N VAL A 55 -11.08 8.80 8.82
CA VAL A 55 -10.67 8.70 7.40
C VAL A 55 -9.55 9.70 7.09
N VAL A 56 -9.65 10.93 7.60
CA VAL A 56 -8.58 11.94 7.48
C VAL A 56 -7.28 11.44 8.11
N GLY A 57 -7.33 10.84 9.30
CA GLY A 57 -6.15 10.25 9.94
C GLY A 57 -5.53 9.14 9.10
N VAL A 58 -6.36 8.28 8.50
CA VAL A 58 -5.89 7.21 7.59
C VAL A 58 -5.16 7.78 6.39
N LEU A 59 -5.69 8.83 5.76
CA LEU A 59 -5.06 9.50 4.63
C LEU A 59 -3.72 10.14 5.04
N CYS A 60 -3.69 10.87 6.16
CA CYS A 60 -2.48 11.52 6.66
C CYS A 60 -1.35 10.52 6.94
N TRP A 61 -1.67 9.38 7.58
CA TRP A 61 -0.65 8.36 7.84
C TRP A 61 -0.13 7.70 6.56
N ASN A 62 -0.99 7.49 5.56
CA ASN A 62 -0.57 6.94 4.27
C ASN A 62 0.31 7.89 3.44
N LEU A 63 0.24 9.20 3.66
CA LEU A 63 1.23 10.13 3.08
C LEU A 63 2.65 9.81 3.56
N GLY A 64 2.79 9.23 4.76
CA GLY A 64 4.05 8.68 5.26
C GLY A 64 4.60 7.57 4.36
N SER A 65 3.76 6.62 3.92
CA SER A 65 4.13 5.59 2.94
C SER A 65 4.58 6.18 1.61
N LEU A 66 3.89 7.22 1.11
CA LEU A 66 4.24 7.86 -0.15
C LEU A 66 5.59 8.56 -0.04
N ALA A 67 5.78 9.36 1.02
CA ALA A 67 7.03 10.09 1.26
C ALA A 67 8.21 9.13 1.46
N SER A 68 8.04 8.07 2.25
CA SER A 68 9.08 7.05 2.42
C SER A 68 9.34 6.31 1.10
N SER A 69 8.30 5.98 0.32
CA SER A 69 8.47 5.35 -0.98
C SER A 69 9.30 6.20 -1.93
N PHE A 70 9.05 7.51 -2.02
CA PHE A 70 9.88 8.40 -2.82
C PHE A 70 11.33 8.48 -2.33
N LEU A 71 11.52 8.55 -1.01
CA LEU A 71 12.85 8.58 -0.41
C LEU A 71 13.65 7.31 -0.75
N PHE A 72 13.07 6.12 -0.54
CA PHE A 72 13.71 4.86 -0.86
C PHE A 72 13.89 4.68 -2.37
N ALA A 73 12.91 5.07 -3.17
CA ALA A 73 12.98 5.04 -4.63
C ALA A 73 14.15 5.84 -5.17
N HIS A 74 14.46 7.00 -4.57
CA HIS A 74 15.59 7.83 -4.98
C HIS A 74 16.95 7.12 -4.82
N PHE A 75 17.10 6.29 -3.78
CA PHE A 75 18.37 5.63 -3.47
C PHE A 75 18.51 4.23 -4.06
N PHE A 76 17.41 3.48 -4.16
CA PHE A 76 17.45 2.03 -4.40
C PHE A 76 16.82 1.58 -5.72
N LEU A 77 15.95 2.38 -6.34
CA LEU A 77 15.41 2.03 -7.66
C LEU A 77 16.37 2.47 -8.77
N VAL A 78 16.58 1.56 -9.72
CA VAL A 78 17.39 1.83 -10.91
C VAL A 78 16.66 2.84 -11.78
N LYS A 79 17.39 3.80 -12.36
CA LYS A 79 16.86 4.77 -13.32
C LYS A 79 16.74 4.13 -14.71
N ASP A 80 15.86 3.14 -14.83
CA ASP A 80 15.56 2.44 -16.08
C ASP A 80 14.34 3.09 -16.77
N MET A 81 14.59 3.88 -17.83
CA MET A 81 13.50 4.58 -18.51
C MET A 81 12.55 3.62 -19.24
N GLU A 82 13.05 2.51 -19.79
CA GLU A 82 12.22 1.56 -20.51
C GLU A 82 11.23 0.86 -19.57
N TYR A 83 11.67 0.50 -18.36
CA TYR A 83 10.81 -0.14 -17.37
C TYR A 83 9.69 0.78 -16.86
N TYR A 84 9.94 2.09 -16.73
CA TYR A 84 8.95 3.03 -16.21
C TYR A 84 8.15 3.77 -17.29
N GLU A 85 8.40 3.53 -18.57
CA GLU A 85 7.67 4.16 -19.66
C GLU A 85 6.22 3.66 -19.75
N PRO A 86 5.28 4.51 -20.23
CA PRO A 86 5.48 5.87 -20.73
C PRO A 86 5.37 6.95 -19.63
N PHE A 87 4.99 6.59 -18.41
CA PHE A 87 4.56 7.57 -17.40
C PHE A 87 5.65 8.01 -16.41
N GLY A 88 6.73 7.25 -16.32
CA GLY A 88 7.84 7.49 -15.43
C GLY A 88 7.62 6.98 -14.00
N GLN A 89 8.74 6.77 -13.30
CA GLN A 89 8.80 6.21 -11.95
C GLN A 89 7.93 6.98 -10.93
N PRO A 90 7.91 8.33 -10.89
CA PRO A 90 7.09 9.06 -9.93
C PRO A 90 5.60 8.80 -10.10
N PHE A 91 5.13 8.74 -11.35
CA PHE A 91 3.73 8.48 -11.64
C PHE A 91 3.33 7.07 -11.19
N MET A 92 4.14 6.06 -11.49
CA MET A 92 3.87 4.68 -11.08
C MET A 92 3.80 4.52 -9.56
N LEU A 93 4.71 5.17 -8.81
CA LEU A 93 4.67 5.18 -7.35
C LEU A 93 3.39 5.82 -6.81
N ILE A 94 2.99 6.98 -7.34
CA ILE A 94 1.76 7.68 -6.93
C ILE A 94 0.53 6.85 -7.28
N TYR A 95 0.47 6.30 -8.49
CA TYR A 95 -0.65 5.50 -8.96
C TYR A 95 -0.85 4.25 -8.09
N THR A 96 0.23 3.49 -7.85
CA THR A 96 0.20 2.31 -6.97
C THR A 96 -0.21 2.70 -5.55
N TRP A 97 0.30 3.81 -5.02
CA TRP A 97 -0.10 4.33 -3.72
C TRP A 97 -1.62 4.64 -3.65
N ILE A 98 -2.17 5.32 -4.66
CA ILE A 98 -3.61 5.61 -4.73
C ILE A 98 -4.42 4.31 -4.70
N LEU A 99 -4.06 3.32 -5.53
CA LEU A 99 -4.76 2.03 -5.56
C LEU A 99 -4.73 1.33 -4.19
N MET A 100 -3.57 1.33 -3.52
CA MET A 100 -3.42 0.74 -2.18
C MET A 100 -4.28 1.46 -1.14
N VAL A 101 -4.31 2.80 -1.16
CA VAL A 101 -5.15 3.59 -0.25
C VAL A 101 -6.65 3.35 -0.51
N VAL A 102 -7.07 3.30 -1.78
CA VAL A 102 -8.46 2.99 -2.14
C VAL A 102 -8.85 1.60 -1.66
N ALA A 103 -8.00 0.59 -1.89
CA ALA A 103 -8.24 -0.77 -1.42
C ALA A 103 -8.30 -0.86 0.12
N GLN A 104 -7.41 -0.15 0.81
CA GLN A 104 -7.41 -0.05 2.27
C GLN A 104 -8.72 0.56 2.80
N LEU A 105 -9.19 1.66 2.20
CA LEU A 105 -10.43 2.32 2.57
C LEU A 105 -11.65 1.45 2.29
N PHE A 106 -11.64 0.69 1.19
CA PHE A 106 -12.69 -0.29 0.88
C PHE A 106 -12.76 -1.37 1.96
N VAL A 107 -11.64 -1.98 2.33
CA VAL A 107 -11.60 -2.99 3.42
C VAL A 107 -12.10 -2.41 4.74
N ARG A 108 -11.67 -1.18 5.07
CA ARG A 108 -12.15 -0.46 6.26
C ARG A 108 -13.67 -0.29 6.23
N HIS A 109 -14.23 0.10 5.08
CA HIS A 109 -15.66 0.28 4.91
C HIS A 109 -16.44 -1.02 5.10
N VAL A 110 -15.99 -2.13 4.49
CA VAL A 110 -16.59 -3.46 4.65
C VAL A 110 -16.65 -3.88 6.13
N ILE A 111 -15.55 -3.65 6.88
CA ILE A 111 -15.48 -3.98 8.31
C ILE A 111 -16.44 -3.12 9.12
N HIS A 112 -16.54 -1.84 8.81
CA HIS A 112 -17.47 -0.93 9.48
C HIS A 112 -18.91 -1.37 9.27
N TYR A 113 -19.28 -1.61 8.01
CA TYR A 113 -20.60 -2.10 7.62
C TYR A 113 -20.96 -3.40 8.34
N TYR A 114 -20.04 -4.37 8.40
CA TYR A 114 -20.25 -5.63 9.12
C TYR A 114 -20.50 -5.42 10.63
N ASN A 115 -19.72 -4.54 11.28
CA ASN A 115 -19.83 -4.31 12.72
C ASN A 115 -21.11 -3.55 13.11
N GLU A 116 -21.61 -2.67 12.24
CA GLU A 116 -22.82 -1.89 12.50
C GLU A 116 -24.10 -2.64 12.18
N ASN A 117 -24.12 -3.38 11.07
CA ASN A 117 -25.36 -3.98 10.57
C ASN A 117 -25.48 -5.47 10.92
N ILE A 118 -24.40 -6.26 10.77
CA ILE A 118 -24.50 -7.72 10.89
C ILE A 118 -24.24 -8.20 12.31
N ARG A 119 -23.26 -7.59 12.99
CA ARG A 119 -22.88 -8.03 14.34
C ARG A 119 -23.88 -7.65 15.42
N GLN A 120 -24.62 -6.56 15.24
CA GLN A 120 -25.63 -6.09 16.21
C GLN A 120 -26.91 -6.95 16.16
N GLU A 121 -27.16 -7.64 15.05
CA GLU A 121 -28.32 -8.53 14.86
C GLU A 121 -28.13 -9.93 15.46
N LYS A 122 -26.94 -10.25 15.99
CA LYS A 122 -26.61 -11.52 16.64
C LYS A 122 -26.38 -11.35 18.14
#